data_AF-A0A7Y4YIG2-F1
#
_entry.id   AF-A0A7Y4YIG2-F1
#
_cell.length_a   1.000
_cell.length_b   1.000
_cell.length_c   1.000
_cell.angle_alpha   90.00
_cell.angle_beta   90.00
_cell.angle_gamma   90.00
#
_symmetry.space_group_name_H-M   'P 1'
#
loop_
_entity.id
_entity.type
_entity.pdbx_description
1 polymer ?
#
loop_
_entity_poly.entity_id
_entity_poly.type
_entity_poly.pdbx_seq_one_letter_code
_entity_poly.pdbx_strand_id
1 'polypeptide(L)'
;KDGTIYPRIRYVLVDWEQSVLDAALSHPQLVSHRDRIETHRGTVDRLEGIADGSVDRIFCNELWNDLPTKLMSRQANDIEEEFLRPNLSEALHAKITDWAAFVRAFEAMDVDVLKGFPPFLDDLVWEREYRTVEWKDVPYRKTITEFLKRIDEQVVVPVNMGAYATIKEAKRLLAPDAIGFSSFDAGTADMDVLNDPEKPCYGQFGGQQSFMVNFALAEMVAKQVEAGAMTIESQREFVGRSLGTNVLTLMDLMATHPSAGTSLAPWEQDRLMLKTLLALNESYQSPYARQLDFPIPLEMRPEEREMLQALVRALKPTGIPDTIAYLTEEELMSASKDLEAIGYDPQSFMIALTAPPSPVDYFHASISSR
;
A
#
# COMPACT_ATOMS: atom_id res chain seq x y z
N LYS A 1 21.73 -8.01 -22.15
CA LYS A 1 22.74 -8.75 -21.34
C LYS A 1 22.15 -10.15 -21.18
N ASP A 2 22.36 -10.99 -22.19
CA ASP A 2 21.48 -12.13 -22.41
C ASP A 2 22.21 -13.40 -21.91
N GLY A 3 21.67 -14.01 -20.84
CA GLY A 3 22.04 -15.36 -20.41
C GLY A 3 23.11 -15.51 -19.31
N THR A 4 23.80 -14.45 -18.86
CA THR A 4 24.87 -14.59 -17.85
C THR A 4 24.42 -14.49 -16.39
N ILE A 5 23.30 -13.81 -16.09
CA ILE A 5 22.83 -13.55 -14.72
C ILE A 5 21.74 -14.56 -14.31
N TYR A 6 20.77 -14.80 -15.18
CA TYR A 6 19.58 -15.60 -14.89
C TYR A 6 19.81 -17.02 -14.36
N PRO A 7 20.84 -17.80 -14.80
CA PRO A 7 21.04 -19.15 -14.29
C PRO A 7 21.45 -19.23 -12.81
N ARG A 8 21.85 -18.11 -12.20
CA ARG A 8 22.35 -18.06 -10.81
C ARG A 8 21.36 -17.46 -9.82
N ILE A 9 20.21 -16.98 -10.29
CA ILE A 9 19.18 -16.39 -9.43
C ILE A 9 18.31 -17.51 -8.86
N ARG A 10 18.16 -17.51 -7.53
CA ARG A 10 17.10 -18.23 -6.82
C ARG A 10 16.18 -17.21 -6.18
N TYR A 11 14.89 -17.45 -6.28
CA TYR A 11 13.85 -16.63 -5.67
C TYR A 11 13.36 -17.35 -4.42
N VAL A 12 13.25 -16.62 -3.31
CA VAL A 12 12.60 -17.13 -2.10
C VAL A 12 11.34 -16.31 -1.89
N LEU A 13 10.18 -16.95 -2.04
CA LEU A 13 8.88 -16.34 -1.73
C LEU A 13 8.60 -16.55 -0.24
N VAL A 14 8.23 -15.48 0.44
CA VAL A 14 8.04 -15.47 1.89
C VAL A 14 6.61 -15.04 2.21
N ASP A 15 5.91 -15.85 3.00
CA ASP A 15 4.56 -15.53 3.50
C ASP A 15 4.29 -16.33 4.79
N TRP A 16 3.42 -15.85 5.69
CA TRP A 16 3.05 -16.61 6.88
C TRP A 16 2.01 -17.71 6.56
N GLU A 17 1.27 -17.58 5.45
CA GLU A 17 0.24 -18.51 4.99
C GLU A 17 0.78 -19.47 3.93
N GLN A 18 0.69 -20.77 4.24
CA GLN A 18 1.05 -21.81 3.27
C GLN A 18 0.15 -21.76 2.02
N SER A 19 -1.14 -21.45 2.19
CA SER A 19 -2.11 -21.32 1.09
C SER A 19 -1.70 -20.25 0.08
N VAL A 20 -1.16 -19.12 0.53
CA VAL A 20 -0.68 -18.04 -0.35
C VAL A 20 0.57 -18.50 -1.11
N LEU A 21 1.52 -19.15 -0.43
CA LEU A 21 2.71 -19.72 -1.06
C LEU A 21 2.36 -20.78 -2.12
N ASP A 22 1.44 -21.69 -1.80
CA ASP A 22 0.98 -22.74 -2.71
C ASP A 22 0.27 -22.13 -3.93
N ALA A 23 -0.57 -21.11 -3.72
CA ALA A 23 -1.23 -20.37 -4.78
C ALA A 23 -0.22 -19.68 -5.70
N ALA A 24 0.78 -19.00 -5.12
CA ALA A 24 1.87 -18.37 -5.88
C ALA A 24 2.63 -19.41 -6.73
N LEU A 25 3.03 -20.55 -6.16
CA LEU A 25 3.71 -21.63 -6.89
C LEU A 25 2.87 -22.23 -8.03
N SER A 26 1.54 -22.24 -7.87
CA SER A 26 0.61 -22.70 -8.89
C SER A 26 0.39 -21.71 -10.03
N HIS A 27 0.85 -20.46 -9.88
CA HIS A 27 0.60 -19.39 -10.84
C HIS A 27 1.21 -19.71 -12.23
N PRO A 28 0.44 -19.67 -13.32
CA PRO A 28 0.90 -20.08 -14.65
C PRO A 28 2.14 -19.34 -15.15
N GLN A 29 2.30 -18.06 -14.77
CA GLN A 29 3.44 -17.24 -15.20
C GLN A 29 4.75 -17.61 -14.48
N LEU A 30 4.71 -18.35 -13.37
CA LEU A 30 5.89 -18.80 -12.65
C LEU A 30 6.38 -20.19 -13.09
N VAL A 31 5.66 -20.86 -13.99
CA VAL A 31 5.97 -22.23 -14.43
C VAL A 31 7.38 -22.35 -15.01
N SER A 32 7.83 -21.36 -15.80
CA SER A 32 9.18 -21.34 -16.39
C SER A 32 10.31 -21.12 -15.38
N HIS A 33 9.98 -20.74 -14.14
CA HIS A 33 10.93 -20.44 -13.06
C HIS A 33 10.83 -21.41 -11.89
N ARG A 34 9.96 -22.43 -11.96
CA ARG A 34 9.62 -23.31 -10.83
C ARG A 34 10.84 -24.00 -10.22
N ASP A 35 11.85 -24.33 -11.00
CA ASP A 35 13.11 -24.93 -10.56
C ASP A 35 14.01 -23.96 -9.76
N ARG A 36 13.68 -22.68 -9.73
CA ARG A 36 14.45 -21.60 -9.09
C ARG A 36 13.69 -20.90 -7.98
N ILE A 37 12.44 -21.28 -7.73
CA ILE A 37 11.59 -20.70 -6.70
C ILE A 37 11.59 -21.65 -5.49
N GLU A 38 12.03 -21.13 -4.36
CA GLU A 38 11.89 -21.73 -3.05
C GLU A 38 10.80 -20.94 -2.29
N THR A 39 10.12 -21.60 -1.35
CA THR A 39 9.16 -20.93 -0.47
C THR A 39 9.63 -21.03 0.97
N HIS A 40 9.39 -19.98 1.73
CA HIS A 40 9.72 -19.93 3.14
C HIS A 40 8.51 -19.41 3.90
N ARG A 41 7.93 -20.29 4.74
CA ARG A 41 6.82 -19.90 5.60
C ARG A 41 7.36 -19.23 6.86
N GLY A 42 7.15 -17.92 6.97
CA GLY A 42 7.70 -17.12 8.06
C GLY A 42 7.05 -15.74 8.14
N THR A 43 7.42 -14.98 9.17
CA THR A 43 7.00 -13.58 9.33
C THR A 43 8.20 -12.66 9.11
N VAL A 44 7.94 -11.40 8.81
CA VAL A 44 8.98 -10.41 8.47
C VAL A 44 10.02 -10.18 9.57
N ASP A 45 9.69 -10.50 10.81
CA ASP A 45 10.55 -10.43 12.00
C ASP A 45 11.28 -11.75 12.31
N ARG A 46 10.90 -12.86 11.66
CA ARG A 46 11.35 -14.22 11.94
C ARG A 46 11.44 -15.06 10.66
N LEU A 47 12.59 -14.96 9.99
CA LEU A 47 12.94 -15.78 8.82
C LEU A 47 13.96 -16.86 9.20
N GLU A 48 13.56 -17.73 10.11
CA GLU A 48 14.39 -18.82 10.63
C GLU A 48 14.76 -19.81 9.52
N GLY A 49 16.01 -20.28 9.50
CA GLY A 49 16.48 -21.19 8.44
C GLY A 49 16.98 -20.50 7.19
N ILE A 50 16.83 -19.18 7.05
CA ILE A 50 17.62 -18.37 6.11
C ILE A 50 18.89 -17.89 6.83
N ALA A 51 20.05 -18.24 6.27
CA ALA A 51 21.34 -17.95 6.88
C ALA A 51 21.66 -16.45 6.86
N ASP A 52 22.39 -16.01 7.88
CA ASP A 52 22.90 -14.65 7.94
C ASP A 52 23.83 -14.37 6.75
N GLY A 53 23.72 -13.18 6.17
CA GLY A 53 24.56 -12.75 5.06
C GLY A 53 24.47 -13.60 3.80
N SER A 54 23.37 -14.34 3.59
CA SER A 54 23.20 -15.23 2.43
C SER A 54 22.35 -14.64 1.30
N VAL A 55 21.75 -13.45 1.50
CA VAL A 55 20.80 -12.85 0.56
C VAL A 55 21.46 -11.70 -0.19
N ASP A 56 21.34 -11.70 -1.51
CA ASP A 56 21.88 -10.65 -2.38
C ASP A 56 20.90 -9.47 -2.56
N ARG A 57 19.60 -9.74 -2.55
CA ARG A 57 18.57 -8.71 -2.74
C ARG A 57 17.26 -9.07 -2.05
N ILE A 58 16.64 -8.09 -1.41
CA ILE A 58 15.33 -8.22 -0.76
C ILE A 58 14.39 -7.17 -1.37
N PHE A 59 13.15 -7.58 -1.64
CA PHE A 59 12.09 -6.72 -2.14
C PHE A 59 10.83 -6.86 -1.31
N CYS A 60 10.23 -5.73 -0.97
CA CYS A 60 8.90 -5.62 -0.38
C CYS A 60 8.10 -4.63 -1.23
N ASN A 61 6.86 -4.98 -1.56
CA ASN A 61 5.94 -4.10 -2.28
C ASN A 61 4.62 -4.11 -1.52
N GLU A 62 4.19 -2.95 -1.04
CA GLU A 62 2.99 -2.76 -0.23
C GLU A 62 2.93 -3.74 0.95
N LEU A 63 4.03 -3.79 1.69
CA LEU A 63 4.15 -4.63 2.87
C LEU A 63 4.13 -3.79 4.15
N TRP A 64 4.87 -2.69 4.19
CA TRP A 64 5.04 -1.91 5.41
C TRP A 64 3.77 -1.20 5.85
N ASN A 65 2.90 -0.87 4.89
CA ASN A 65 1.59 -0.30 5.14
C ASN A 65 0.59 -1.30 5.76
N ASP A 66 0.76 -2.61 5.58
CA ASP A 66 -0.11 -3.66 6.15
C ASP A 66 0.46 -4.27 7.45
N LEU A 67 1.73 -4.01 7.75
CA LEU A 67 2.37 -4.52 8.95
C LEU A 67 1.99 -3.75 10.22
N PRO A 68 2.17 -4.37 11.42
CA PRO A 68 1.84 -3.74 12.69
C PRO A 68 2.41 -2.33 12.84
N THR A 69 1.50 -1.37 13.06
CA THR A 69 1.80 0.06 13.20
C THR A 69 1.09 0.59 14.44
N LYS A 70 1.80 1.42 15.21
CA LYS A 70 1.20 2.20 16.30
C LYS A 70 0.99 3.63 15.83
N LEU A 71 -0.12 4.24 16.22
CA LEU A 71 -0.38 5.66 16.00
C LEU A 71 -0.01 6.40 17.28
N MET A 72 1.00 7.27 17.24
CA MET A 72 1.50 7.95 18.43
C MET A 72 1.44 9.46 18.28
N SER A 73 1.18 10.15 19.38
CA SER A 73 1.28 11.60 19.48
C SER A 73 2.02 11.98 20.77
N ARG A 74 2.50 13.21 20.82
CA ARG A 74 3.11 13.78 22.03
C ARG A 74 2.12 14.73 22.69
N GLN A 75 1.98 14.65 24.00
CA GLN A 75 1.26 15.63 24.81
C GLN A 75 2.15 16.09 25.95
N ALA A 76 2.62 17.34 25.90
CA ALA A 76 3.65 17.85 26.79
C ALA A 76 4.89 16.90 26.85
N ASN A 77 5.11 16.26 28.01
CA ASN A 77 6.21 15.32 28.25
C ASN A 77 5.81 13.85 28.07
N ASP A 78 4.51 13.58 27.90
CA ASP A 78 3.97 12.25 27.73
C ASP A 78 3.81 11.91 26.25
N ILE A 79 3.84 10.62 25.95
CA ILE A 79 3.58 10.09 24.62
C ILE A 79 2.38 9.17 24.75
N GLU A 80 1.43 9.37 23.86
CA GLU A 80 0.18 8.63 23.82
C GLU A 80 0.11 7.78 22.55
N GLU A 81 -0.55 6.63 22.66
CA GLU A 81 -0.95 5.78 21.55
C GLU A 81 -2.46 5.92 21.34
N GLU A 82 -2.84 6.11 20.08
CA GLU A 82 -4.24 6.12 19.65
C GLU A 82 -4.75 4.68 19.52
N PHE A 83 -5.90 4.42 20.13
CA PHE A 83 -6.66 3.20 20.01
C PHE A 83 -8.03 3.51 19.39
N LEU A 84 -8.51 2.61 18.54
CA LEU A 84 -9.91 2.60 18.13
C LEU A 84 -10.70 1.72 19.09
N ARG A 85 -11.69 2.32 19.75
CA ARG A 85 -12.57 1.64 20.69
C ARG A 85 -13.98 1.54 20.11
N PRO A 86 -14.55 0.32 20.04
CA PRO A 86 -15.96 0.17 19.73
C PRO A 86 -16.79 0.60 20.94
N ASN A 87 -17.75 1.48 20.72
CA ASN A 87 -18.76 1.89 21.69
C ASN A 87 -20.15 1.72 21.08
N LEU A 88 -21.18 1.71 21.92
CA LEU A 88 -22.58 1.74 21.46
C LEU A 88 -23.09 3.17 21.48
N SER A 89 -23.98 3.50 20.54
CA SER A 89 -24.72 4.75 20.61
C SER A 89 -25.47 4.87 21.94
N GLU A 90 -25.58 6.10 22.47
CA GLU A 90 -26.30 6.35 23.73
C GLU A 90 -27.74 5.79 23.69
N ALA A 91 -28.39 5.91 22.53
CA ALA A 91 -29.74 5.43 22.28
C ALA A 91 -29.86 3.90 22.36
N LEU A 92 -28.86 3.16 21.90
CA LEU A 92 -28.85 1.71 21.98
C LEU A 92 -28.43 1.22 23.37
N HIS A 93 -27.39 1.83 23.95
CA HIS A 93 -26.95 1.54 25.31
C HIS A 93 -28.13 1.62 26.30
N ALA A 94 -29.01 2.63 26.17
CA ALA A 94 -30.21 2.78 27.00
C ALA A 94 -31.24 1.64 26.86
N LYS A 95 -31.20 0.86 25.77
CA LYS A 95 -32.09 -0.30 25.54
C LYS A 95 -31.54 -1.60 26.15
N ILE A 96 -30.26 -1.62 26.54
CA ILE A 96 -29.61 -2.78 27.17
C ILE A 96 -29.81 -2.67 28.68
N THR A 97 -30.76 -3.44 29.19
CA THR A 97 -31.16 -3.41 30.62
C THR A 97 -30.13 -4.07 31.54
N ASP A 98 -29.41 -5.10 31.06
CA ASP A 98 -28.29 -5.72 31.79
C ASP A 98 -26.98 -5.54 31.02
N TRP A 99 -26.40 -4.35 31.17
CA TRP A 99 -25.13 -3.99 30.54
C TRP A 99 -23.98 -4.92 30.96
N ALA A 100 -23.95 -5.33 32.23
CA ALA A 100 -22.87 -6.17 32.73
C ALA A 100 -22.92 -7.58 32.13
N ALA A 101 -24.12 -8.14 31.91
CA ALA A 101 -24.27 -9.39 31.18
C ALA A 101 -23.89 -9.24 29.71
N PHE A 102 -24.26 -8.12 29.07
CA PHE A 102 -23.85 -7.84 27.70
C PHE A 102 -22.32 -7.83 27.54
N VAL A 103 -21.61 -7.05 28.38
CA VAL A 103 -20.14 -6.94 28.31
C VAL A 103 -19.48 -8.30 28.53
N ARG A 104 -19.93 -9.08 29.52
CA ARG A 104 -19.39 -10.43 29.75
C ARG A 104 -19.61 -11.36 28.55
N ALA A 105 -20.79 -11.31 27.93
CA ALA A 105 -21.09 -12.11 26.75
C ALA A 105 -20.26 -11.66 25.54
N PHE A 106 -20.05 -10.36 25.37
CA PHE A 106 -19.24 -9.79 24.31
C PHE A 106 -17.76 -10.17 24.45
N GLU A 107 -17.18 -10.00 25.64
CA GLU A 107 -15.80 -10.42 25.95
C GLU A 107 -15.58 -11.93 25.78
N ALA A 108 -16.59 -12.74 26.12
CA ALA A 108 -16.56 -14.19 25.95
C ALA A 108 -16.84 -14.66 24.52
N MET A 109 -17.16 -13.75 23.59
CA MET A 109 -17.62 -14.07 22.23
C MET A 109 -18.84 -15.03 22.22
N ASP A 110 -19.73 -14.93 23.21
CA ASP A 110 -20.90 -15.79 23.36
C ASP A 110 -22.03 -15.33 22.42
N VAL A 111 -21.96 -15.78 21.18
CA VAL A 111 -22.89 -15.39 20.11
C VAL A 111 -24.35 -15.71 20.46
N ASP A 112 -24.62 -16.78 21.21
CA ASP A 112 -25.99 -17.19 21.51
C ASP A 112 -26.62 -16.30 22.59
N VAL A 113 -25.84 -15.89 23.59
CA VAL A 113 -26.29 -14.88 24.56
C VAL A 113 -26.41 -13.51 23.90
N LEU A 114 -25.48 -13.13 23.02
CA LEU A 114 -25.49 -11.84 22.32
C LEU A 114 -26.73 -11.63 21.43
N LYS A 115 -27.25 -12.69 20.79
CA LYS A 115 -28.52 -12.63 20.02
C LYS A 115 -29.74 -12.26 20.87
N GLY A 116 -29.68 -12.45 22.18
CA GLY A 116 -30.74 -12.10 23.12
C GLY A 116 -30.81 -10.60 23.46
N PHE A 117 -29.75 -9.84 23.16
CA PHE A 117 -29.73 -8.39 23.32
C PHE A 117 -30.29 -7.70 22.06
N PRO A 118 -30.70 -6.42 22.16
CA PRO A 118 -31.03 -5.62 20.97
C PRO A 118 -29.91 -5.70 19.92
N PRO A 119 -30.23 -5.77 18.62
CA PRO A 119 -29.23 -5.74 17.55
C PRO A 119 -28.31 -4.53 17.72
N PHE A 120 -27.00 -4.76 17.73
CA PHE A 120 -26.04 -3.73 18.11
C PHE A 120 -24.88 -3.53 17.14
N LEU A 121 -24.64 -4.46 16.22
CA LEU A 121 -23.52 -4.39 15.29
C LEU A 121 -23.60 -3.18 14.36
N ASP A 122 -24.80 -2.88 13.86
CA ASP A 122 -25.04 -1.73 12.98
C ASP A 122 -25.00 -0.37 13.71
N ASP A 123 -25.05 -0.40 15.05
CA ASP A 123 -25.06 0.77 15.93
C ASP A 123 -23.71 0.97 16.66
N LEU A 124 -22.67 0.21 16.27
CA LEU A 124 -21.31 0.41 16.78
C LEU A 124 -20.74 1.74 16.29
N VAL A 125 -20.30 2.56 17.23
CA VAL A 125 -19.58 3.81 16.99
C VAL A 125 -18.12 3.57 17.35
N TRP A 126 -17.21 3.91 16.43
CA TRP A 126 -15.77 3.82 16.68
C TRP A 126 -15.27 5.16 17.20
N GLU A 127 -14.76 5.16 18.43
CA GLU A 127 -14.18 6.35 19.06
C GLU A 127 -12.67 6.20 19.17
N ARG A 128 -11.96 7.33 19.02
CA ARG A 128 -10.53 7.40 19.26
C ARG A 128 -10.28 7.59 20.76
N GLU A 129 -9.44 6.75 21.32
CA GLU A 129 -8.99 6.83 22.70
C GLU A 129 -7.46 6.95 22.72
N TYR A 130 -6.94 7.93 23.46
CA TYR A 130 -5.51 8.13 23.63
C TYR A 130 -5.08 7.60 24.99
N ARG A 131 -4.06 6.73 25.00
CA ARG A 131 -3.53 6.13 26.23
C ARG A 131 -2.03 6.32 26.29
N THR A 132 -1.48 6.53 27.47
CA THR A 132 -0.02 6.57 27.66
C THR A 132 0.64 5.31 27.09
N VAL A 133 1.73 5.48 26.33
CA VAL A 133 2.44 4.36 25.70
C VAL A 133 3.04 3.41 26.74
N GLU A 134 2.70 2.13 26.61
CA GLU A 134 3.34 1.03 27.33
C GLU A 134 4.69 0.66 26.68
N TRP A 135 5.75 1.38 27.05
CA TRP A 135 7.08 1.27 26.41
C TRP A 135 7.75 -0.10 26.50
N LYS A 136 7.30 -0.99 27.39
CA LYS A 136 7.92 -2.31 27.61
C LYS A 136 7.95 -3.16 26.33
N ASP A 137 6.95 -2.98 25.45
CA ASP A 137 6.77 -3.77 24.23
C ASP A 137 7.12 -2.98 22.95
N VAL A 138 7.68 -1.77 23.09
CA VAL A 138 8.00 -0.89 21.95
C VAL A 138 9.53 -0.83 21.73
N PRO A 139 10.09 -1.52 20.72
CA PRO A 139 11.50 -1.37 20.36
C PRO A 139 11.81 0.07 19.90
N TYR A 140 13.10 0.41 19.92
CA TYR A 140 13.60 1.72 19.47
C TYR A 140 13.04 2.93 20.24
N ARG A 141 12.54 2.75 21.47
CA ARG A 141 11.94 3.80 22.32
C ARG A 141 12.65 5.15 22.27
N LYS A 142 13.99 5.17 22.39
CA LYS A 142 14.77 6.42 22.43
C LYS A 142 14.68 7.19 21.10
N THR A 143 14.73 6.46 19.99
CA THR A 143 14.67 7.03 18.63
C THR A 143 13.27 7.53 18.33
N ILE A 144 12.24 6.77 18.72
CA ILE A 144 10.83 7.19 18.60
C ILE A 144 10.58 8.44 19.43
N THR A 145 10.99 8.47 20.70
CA THR A 145 10.85 9.65 21.57
C THR A 145 11.58 10.86 20.99
N GLU A 146 12.80 10.69 20.48
CA GLU A 146 13.56 11.80 19.88
C GLU A 146 12.90 12.32 18.60
N PHE A 147 12.37 11.42 17.76
CA PHE A 147 11.60 11.80 16.58
C PHE A 147 10.35 12.61 16.95
N LEU A 148 9.57 12.15 17.93
CA LEU A 148 8.32 12.79 18.37
C LEU A 148 8.53 14.18 18.99
N LYS A 149 9.74 14.55 19.41
CA LYS A 149 10.05 15.94 19.82
C LYS A 149 10.02 16.92 18.66
N ARG A 150 10.17 16.43 17.44
CA ARG A 150 10.10 17.21 16.19
C ARG A 150 8.66 17.27 15.64
N ILE A 151 7.73 16.62 16.33
CA ILE A 151 6.31 16.60 16.01
C ILE A 151 5.58 17.52 17.00
N ASP A 152 4.69 18.35 16.46
CA ASP A 152 3.83 19.23 17.24
C ASP A 152 2.91 18.43 18.17
N GLU A 153 2.45 19.07 19.24
CA GLU A 153 1.62 18.39 20.23
C GLU A 153 0.29 17.93 19.63
N GLN A 154 -0.16 16.76 20.06
CA GLN A 154 -1.40 16.10 19.61
C GLN A 154 -1.44 15.73 18.12
N VAL A 155 -0.39 16.03 17.35
CA VAL A 155 -0.26 15.55 15.98
C VAL A 155 0.09 14.06 16.02
N VAL A 156 -0.82 13.23 15.51
CA VAL A 156 -0.68 11.78 15.44
C VAL A 156 0.22 11.41 14.26
N VAL A 157 1.17 10.51 14.46
CA VAL A 157 2.04 9.97 13.41
C VAL A 157 2.11 8.45 13.47
N PRO A 158 2.24 7.76 12.31
CA PRO A 158 2.52 6.34 12.27
C PRO A 158 3.92 6.01 12.80
N VAL A 159 3.99 4.95 13.61
CA VAL A 159 5.20 4.29 14.09
C VAL A 159 5.14 2.85 13.59
N ASN A 160 5.70 2.63 12.39
CA ASN A 160 5.56 1.40 11.60
C ASN A 160 6.48 0.28 12.13
N MET A 161 6.07 -0.35 13.24
CA MET A 161 6.88 -1.35 13.96
C MET A 161 7.32 -2.51 13.07
N GLY A 162 6.46 -2.96 12.16
CA GLY A 162 6.81 -4.02 11.23
C GLY A 162 7.86 -3.62 10.21
N ALA A 163 7.82 -2.38 9.69
CA ALA A 163 8.89 -1.86 8.82
C ALA A 163 10.25 -1.86 9.56
N TYR A 164 10.26 -1.53 10.85
CA TYR A 164 11.48 -1.54 11.63
C TYR A 164 12.02 -2.95 11.89
N ALA A 165 11.12 -3.93 12.02
CA ALA A 165 11.48 -5.34 12.09
C ALA A 165 12.09 -5.81 10.76
N THR A 166 11.49 -5.44 9.62
CA THR A 166 12.00 -5.83 8.30
C THR A 166 13.38 -5.21 8.02
N ILE A 167 13.62 -3.95 8.43
CA ILE A 167 14.93 -3.29 8.27
C ILE A 167 16.01 -4.03 9.08
N LYS A 168 15.69 -4.41 10.32
CA LYS A 168 16.60 -5.18 11.17
C LYS A 168 16.89 -6.55 10.57
N GLU A 169 15.87 -7.23 10.06
CA GLU A 169 16.02 -8.55 9.48
C GLU A 169 16.76 -8.51 8.13
N ALA A 170 16.52 -7.48 7.32
CA ALA A 170 17.27 -7.23 6.09
C ALA A 170 18.76 -7.07 6.37
N LYS A 171 19.15 -6.32 7.42
CA LYS A 171 20.55 -6.22 7.84
C LYS A 171 21.16 -7.59 8.14
N ARG A 172 20.44 -8.47 8.84
CA ARG A 172 20.93 -9.82 9.19
C ARG A 172 21.14 -10.67 7.93
N LEU A 173 20.19 -10.61 7.00
CA LEU A 173 20.12 -11.48 5.84
C LEU A 173 21.04 -11.06 4.69
N LEU A 174 21.21 -9.75 4.49
CA LEU A 174 21.97 -9.23 3.35
C LEU A 174 23.46 -9.56 3.48
N ALA A 175 24.02 -10.12 2.40
CA ALA A 175 25.46 -10.34 2.27
C ALA A 175 26.24 -9.00 2.30
N PRO A 176 27.53 -8.99 2.70
CA PRO A 176 28.34 -7.77 2.74
C PRO A 176 28.53 -7.05 1.39
N ASP A 177 28.31 -7.74 0.27
CA ASP A 177 28.38 -7.21 -1.09
C ASP A 177 27.04 -7.29 -1.83
N ALA A 178 25.95 -7.51 -1.09
CA ALA A 178 24.60 -7.58 -1.61
C ALA A 178 24.17 -6.30 -2.34
N ILE A 179 23.28 -6.44 -3.32
CA ILE A 179 22.61 -5.31 -3.96
C ILE A 179 21.84 -4.47 -2.93
N GLY A 180 21.15 -5.12 -1.99
CA GLY A 180 20.51 -4.45 -0.85
C GLY A 180 19.02 -4.73 -0.70
N PHE A 181 18.34 -3.85 0.04
CA PHE A 181 16.92 -3.93 0.36
C PHE A 181 16.14 -2.83 -0.39
N SER A 182 14.96 -3.16 -0.91
CA SER A 182 14.00 -2.20 -1.47
C SER A 182 12.60 -2.42 -0.89
N SER A 183 11.97 -1.36 -0.40
CA SER A 183 10.52 -1.30 -0.13
C SER A 183 9.84 -0.30 -1.05
N PHE A 184 8.64 -0.62 -1.51
CA PHE A 184 7.75 0.28 -2.23
C PHE A 184 6.44 0.37 -1.46
N ASP A 185 6.18 1.52 -0.84
CA ASP A 185 5.02 1.70 0.03
C ASP A 185 4.50 3.15 -0.01
N ALA A 186 3.20 3.31 0.27
CA ALA A 186 2.58 4.62 0.39
C ALA A 186 2.96 5.29 1.72
N GLY A 187 3.47 6.52 1.64
CA GLY A 187 3.99 7.22 2.81
C GLY A 187 4.53 8.60 2.51
N THR A 188 5.32 9.11 3.46
CA THR A 188 6.08 10.35 3.27
C THR A 188 7.34 10.37 4.14
N ALA A 189 8.34 11.12 3.68
CA ALA A 189 9.53 11.50 4.46
C ALA A 189 9.52 12.99 4.87
N ASP A 190 8.53 13.75 4.40
CA ASP A 190 8.45 15.19 4.62
C ASP A 190 7.96 15.49 6.05
N MET A 191 8.75 16.23 6.81
CA MET A 191 8.43 16.59 8.18
C MET A 191 7.28 17.59 8.28
N ASP A 192 7.08 18.44 7.27
CA ASP A 192 5.96 19.39 7.25
C ASP A 192 4.65 18.63 7.05
N VAL A 193 4.66 17.63 6.15
CA VAL A 193 3.53 16.71 5.95
C VAL A 193 3.29 15.89 7.20
N LEU A 194 4.32 15.34 7.84
CA LEU A 194 4.19 14.56 9.08
C LEU A 194 3.68 15.42 10.26
N ASN A 195 3.89 16.73 10.23
CA ASN A 195 3.37 17.67 11.22
C ASN A 195 1.95 18.17 10.92
N ASP A 196 1.39 17.89 9.74
CA ASP A 196 0.02 18.26 9.43
C ASP A 196 -0.97 17.40 10.27
N PRO A 197 -1.83 18.00 11.11
CA PRO A 197 -2.84 17.26 11.87
C PRO A 197 -3.92 16.62 10.97
N GLU A 198 -4.12 17.13 9.76
CA GLU A 198 -5.12 16.63 8.80
C GLU A 198 -4.56 15.54 7.87
N LYS A 199 -3.27 15.20 7.99
CA LYS A 199 -2.67 14.16 7.14
C LYS A 199 -3.36 12.80 7.34
N PRO A 200 -3.49 11.99 6.28
CA PRO A 200 -3.96 10.63 6.42
C PRO A 200 -2.89 9.79 7.14
N CYS A 201 -3.26 9.15 8.26
CA CYS A 201 -2.39 8.21 8.96
C CYS A 201 -2.71 6.74 8.67
N TYR A 202 -3.97 6.47 8.31
CA TYR A 202 -4.48 5.13 7.99
C TYR A 202 -5.75 5.22 7.13
N GLY A 203 -6.08 4.13 6.45
CA GLY A 203 -7.31 3.95 5.69
C GLY A 203 -7.74 2.48 5.71
N GLN A 204 -8.94 2.21 5.20
CA GLN A 204 -9.43 0.84 5.04
C GLN A 204 -9.60 0.54 3.54
N PHE A 205 -8.89 -0.45 3.04
CA PHE A 205 -8.92 -0.87 1.64
C PHE A 205 -9.21 -2.37 1.58
N GLY A 206 -10.25 -2.77 0.86
CA GLY A 206 -10.64 -4.19 0.75
C GLY A 206 -11.01 -4.86 2.09
N GLY A 207 -11.31 -4.07 3.13
CA GLY A 207 -11.56 -4.55 4.49
C GLY A 207 -10.32 -4.59 5.40
N GLN A 208 -9.12 -4.42 4.85
CA GLN A 208 -7.85 -4.38 5.59
C GLN A 208 -7.48 -2.94 5.98
N GLN A 209 -6.89 -2.78 7.16
CA GLN A 209 -6.33 -1.50 7.58
C GLN A 209 -4.96 -1.31 6.94
N SER A 210 -4.77 -0.18 6.26
CA SER A 210 -3.50 0.21 5.68
C SER A 210 -3.02 1.50 6.35
N PHE A 211 -1.75 1.55 6.72
CA PHE A 211 -1.14 2.69 7.40
C PHE A 211 -0.18 3.43 6.49
N MET A 212 -0.16 4.75 6.60
CA MET A 212 0.88 5.56 5.96
C MET A 212 2.25 5.17 6.53
N VAL A 213 3.25 5.00 5.66
CA VAL A 213 4.62 4.75 6.10
C VAL A 213 5.30 6.08 6.44
N ASN A 214 5.82 6.16 7.67
CA ASN A 214 6.67 7.25 8.13
C ASN A 214 8.14 6.96 7.77
N PHE A 215 8.54 7.32 6.55
CA PHE A 215 9.88 7.04 6.04
C PHE A 215 10.97 7.81 6.79
N ALA A 216 10.65 9.01 7.32
CA ALA A 216 11.59 9.78 8.13
C ALA A 216 11.98 9.04 9.43
N LEU A 217 11.03 8.41 10.10
CA LEU A 217 11.32 7.58 11.27
C LEU A 217 11.98 6.24 10.87
N ALA A 218 11.58 5.64 9.75
CA ALA A 218 12.22 4.43 9.22
C ALA A 218 13.72 4.65 8.94
N GLU A 219 14.10 5.79 8.36
CA GLU A 219 15.52 6.16 8.15
C GLU A 219 16.28 6.28 9.47
N MET A 220 15.69 6.93 10.49
CA MET A 220 16.31 7.03 11.81
C MET A 220 16.53 5.66 12.46
N VAL A 221 15.59 4.74 12.29
CA VAL A 221 15.73 3.36 12.77
C VAL A 221 16.79 2.61 11.98
N ALA A 222 16.81 2.72 10.65
CA ALA A 222 17.84 2.12 9.79
C ALA A 222 19.25 2.55 10.21
N LYS A 223 19.42 3.84 10.54
CA LYS A 223 20.66 4.36 11.11
C LYS A 223 20.98 3.77 12.48
N GLN A 224 20.01 3.70 13.39
CA GLN A 224 20.22 3.14 14.73
C GLN A 224 20.66 1.68 14.70
N VAL A 225 20.05 0.87 13.82
CA VAL A 225 20.42 -0.54 13.67
C VAL A 225 21.63 -0.74 12.77
N GLU A 226 22.20 0.34 12.22
CA GLU A 226 23.33 0.32 11.29
C GLU A 226 23.06 -0.61 10.08
N ALA A 227 21.87 -0.48 9.47
CA ALA A 227 21.49 -1.26 8.30
C ALA A 227 22.19 -0.78 7.01
N GLY A 228 22.69 0.46 6.99
CA GLY A 228 23.25 1.12 5.81
C GLY A 228 22.64 2.51 5.63
N ALA A 229 23.05 3.20 4.58
CA ALA A 229 22.39 4.45 4.18
C ALA A 229 21.05 4.13 3.53
N MET A 230 19.97 4.72 4.05
CA MET A 230 18.66 4.63 3.43
C MET A 230 18.51 5.79 2.42
N THR A 231 18.11 5.47 1.19
CA THR A 231 17.69 6.45 0.19
C THR A 231 16.18 6.36 0.04
N ILE A 232 15.51 7.51 0.13
CA ILE A 232 14.06 7.63 -0.03
C ILE A 232 13.81 8.59 -1.19
N GLU A 233 13.02 8.15 -2.16
CA GLU A 233 12.61 8.95 -3.31
C GLU A 233 11.19 8.54 -3.72
N SER A 234 10.46 9.41 -4.43
CA SER A 234 9.16 9.02 -4.94
C SER A 234 9.32 7.86 -5.94
N GLN A 235 8.38 6.91 -5.94
CA GLN A 235 8.42 5.79 -6.87
C GLN A 235 8.37 6.28 -8.32
N ARG A 236 7.66 7.40 -8.57
CA ARG A 236 7.61 8.07 -9.88
C ARG A 236 9.00 8.55 -10.33
N GLU A 237 9.76 9.20 -9.46
CA GLU A 237 11.14 9.63 -9.77
C GLU A 237 12.06 8.42 -9.97
N PHE A 238 11.96 7.40 -9.12
CA PHE A 238 12.74 6.18 -9.25
C PHE A 238 12.51 5.49 -10.61
N VAL A 239 11.24 5.30 -10.99
CA VAL A 239 10.85 4.68 -12.26
C VAL A 239 11.28 5.55 -13.43
N GLY A 240 10.98 6.85 -13.40
CA GLY A 240 11.34 7.78 -14.47
C GLY A 240 12.85 7.83 -14.70
N ARG A 241 13.65 7.91 -13.64
CA ARG A 241 15.12 7.85 -13.73
C ARG A 241 15.63 6.51 -14.27
N SER A 242 14.99 5.41 -13.90
CA SER A 242 15.35 4.06 -14.36
C SER A 242 15.05 3.85 -15.84
N LEU A 243 13.99 4.47 -16.35
CA LEU A 243 13.59 4.41 -17.76
C LEU A 243 14.22 5.53 -18.62
N GLY A 244 14.72 6.60 -17.99
CA GLY A 244 15.27 7.76 -18.68
C GLY A 244 14.21 8.66 -19.34
N THR A 245 12.99 8.67 -18.80
CA THR A 245 11.84 9.43 -19.32
C THR A 245 10.92 9.87 -18.17
N ASN A 246 10.01 10.81 -18.41
CA ASN A 246 8.98 11.17 -17.43
C ASN A 246 7.89 10.09 -17.42
N VAL A 247 7.31 9.86 -16.25
CA VAL A 247 6.25 8.87 -16.07
C VAL A 247 5.11 9.42 -15.25
N LEU A 248 3.90 8.94 -15.54
CA LEU A 248 2.66 9.30 -14.85
C LEU A 248 1.91 8.02 -14.50
N THR A 249 1.32 7.92 -13.31
CA THR A 249 0.46 6.76 -13.02
C THR A 249 -0.83 6.86 -13.82
N LEU A 250 -1.48 5.71 -14.09
CA LEU A 250 -2.83 5.72 -14.67
C LEU A 250 -3.82 6.53 -13.82
N MET A 251 -3.69 6.49 -12.49
CA MET A 251 -4.55 7.23 -11.57
C MET A 251 -4.36 8.74 -11.67
N ASP A 252 -3.11 9.21 -11.77
CA ASP A 252 -2.82 10.63 -11.96
C ASP A 252 -3.29 11.12 -13.33
N LEU A 253 -3.17 10.28 -14.38
CA LEU A 253 -3.78 10.57 -15.67
C LEU A 253 -5.29 10.76 -15.51
N MET A 254 -5.98 9.80 -14.89
CA MET A 254 -7.42 9.90 -14.67
C MET A 254 -7.82 11.16 -13.89
N ALA A 255 -7.02 11.56 -12.90
CA ALA A 255 -7.25 12.77 -12.11
C ALA A 255 -7.17 14.07 -12.94
N THR A 256 -6.51 14.05 -14.11
CA THR A 256 -6.46 15.19 -15.04
C THR A 256 -7.72 15.35 -15.89
N HIS A 257 -8.60 14.36 -15.92
CA HIS A 257 -9.83 14.45 -16.71
C HIS A 257 -10.75 15.54 -16.16
N PRO A 258 -11.41 16.38 -16.98
CA PRO A 258 -12.31 17.44 -16.49
C PRO A 258 -13.49 16.94 -15.64
N SER A 259 -13.84 15.67 -15.78
CA SER A 259 -14.89 15.02 -14.96
C SER A 259 -14.35 14.35 -13.69
N ALA A 260 -13.03 14.30 -13.48
CA ALA A 260 -12.44 13.81 -12.25
C ALA A 260 -12.92 14.66 -11.06
N GLY A 261 -13.33 14.01 -9.98
CA GLY A 261 -13.87 14.69 -8.79
C GLY A 261 -15.28 15.29 -8.94
N THR A 262 -15.91 15.20 -10.11
CA THR A 262 -17.36 15.43 -10.23
C THR A 262 -18.11 14.15 -9.84
N SER A 263 -19.34 14.27 -9.33
CA SER A 263 -20.15 13.11 -8.93
C SER A 263 -20.69 12.36 -10.16
N LEU A 264 -19.79 11.78 -10.96
CA LEU A 264 -20.14 10.78 -11.96
C LEU A 264 -20.83 9.61 -11.26
N ALA A 265 -21.86 9.05 -11.88
CA ALA A 265 -22.40 7.79 -11.38
C ALA A 265 -21.32 6.70 -11.45
N PRO A 266 -21.33 5.69 -10.54
CA PRO A 266 -20.28 4.67 -10.49
C PRO A 266 -19.98 4.02 -11.85
N TRP A 267 -21.02 3.66 -12.62
CA TRP A 267 -20.84 3.06 -13.94
C TRP A 267 -20.20 4.00 -14.98
N GLU A 268 -20.35 5.32 -14.83
CA GLU A 268 -19.72 6.31 -15.71
C GLU A 268 -18.23 6.44 -15.42
N GLN A 269 -17.83 6.26 -14.15
CA GLN A 269 -16.43 6.17 -13.75
C GLN A 269 -15.78 4.91 -14.37
N ASP A 270 -16.45 3.76 -14.26
CA ASP A 270 -16.01 2.52 -14.91
C ASP A 270 -15.87 2.67 -16.43
N ARG A 271 -16.85 3.32 -17.06
CA ARG A 271 -16.82 3.60 -18.49
C ARG A 271 -15.64 4.50 -18.87
N LEU A 272 -15.39 5.57 -18.12
CA LEU A 272 -14.28 6.48 -18.38
C LEU A 272 -12.95 5.74 -18.25
N MET A 273 -12.76 4.98 -17.17
CA MET A 273 -11.57 4.16 -16.96
C MET A 273 -11.32 3.20 -18.13
N LEU A 274 -12.33 2.40 -18.53
CA LEU A 274 -12.19 1.46 -19.65
C LEU A 274 -11.91 2.16 -20.98
N LYS A 275 -12.48 3.35 -21.21
CA LYS A 275 -12.15 4.18 -22.39
C LYS A 275 -10.72 4.69 -22.36
N THR A 276 -10.22 5.12 -21.20
CA THR A 276 -8.82 5.52 -21.02
C THR A 276 -7.88 4.36 -21.28
N LEU A 277 -8.18 3.17 -20.74
CA LEU A 277 -7.42 1.95 -21.04
C LEU A 277 -7.41 1.64 -22.55
N LEU A 278 -8.56 1.77 -23.20
CA LEU A 278 -8.68 1.52 -24.65
C LEU A 278 -7.89 2.54 -25.49
N ALA A 279 -7.84 3.81 -25.08
CA ALA A 279 -7.03 4.84 -25.74
C ALA A 279 -5.52 4.55 -25.61
N LEU A 280 -5.09 3.95 -24.49
CA LEU A 280 -3.71 3.56 -24.25
C LEU A 280 -3.33 2.21 -24.88
N ASN A 281 -4.32 1.41 -25.29
CA ASN A 281 -4.17 0.01 -25.70
C ASN A 281 -3.23 -0.23 -26.89
N GLU A 282 -3.00 0.79 -27.73
CA GLU A 282 -2.08 0.72 -28.87
C GLU A 282 -0.67 1.22 -28.55
N SER A 283 -0.52 2.16 -27.60
CA SER A 283 0.76 2.74 -27.24
C SER A 283 1.44 2.00 -26.09
N TYR A 284 0.67 1.53 -25.12
CA TYR A 284 1.15 0.77 -23.97
C TYR A 284 1.28 -0.72 -24.30
N GLN A 285 2.41 -1.32 -23.92
CA GLN A 285 2.69 -2.73 -24.13
C GLN A 285 3.20 -3.39 -22.85
N SER A 286 2.29 -4.01 -22.10
CA SER A 286 2.61 -4.87 -20.97
C SER A 286 3.46 -6.07 -21.42
N PRO A 287 4.53 -6.40 -20.68
CA PRO A 287 5.25 -7.67 -20.87
C PRO A 287 4.42 -8.88 -20.41
N TYR A 288 3.32 -8.65 -19.69
CA TYR A 288 2.43 -9.68 -19.18
C TYR A 288 1.11 -9.67 -19.95
N ALA A 289 0.91 -10.68 -20.81
CA ALA A 289 -0.35 -10.85 -21.52
C ALA A 289 -1.44 -11.41 -20.58
N ARG A 290 -2.48 -10.61 -20.29
CA ARG A 290 -3.66 -11.03 -19.52
C ARG A 290 -4.93 -10.40 -20.08
N GLN A 291 -6.04 -11.14 -20.09
CA GLN A 291 -7.34 -10.50 -20.28
C GLN A 291 -7.73 -9.77 -18.99
N LEU A 292 -8.26 -8.56 -19.10
CA LEU A 292 -8.75 -7.81 -17.95
C LEU A 292 -9.98 -8.52 -17.38
N ASP A 293 -9.90 -8.98 -16.14
CA ASP A 293 -11.05 -9.44 -15.39
C ASP A 293 -11.72 -8.23 -14.71
N PHE A 294 -12.63 -7.59 -15.44
CA PHE A 294 -13.32 -6.39 -14.97
C PHE A 294 -14.67 -6.77 -14.34
N PRO A 295 -14.91 -6.49 -13.04
CA PRO A 295 -16.15 -6.88 -12.37
C PRO A 295 -17.31 -6.00 -12.87
N ILE A 296 -18.22 -6.56 -13.65
CA ILE A 296 -19.43 -5.85 -14.12
C ILE A 296 -20.66 -6.39 -13.36
N PRO A 297 -21.30 -5.59 -12.49
CA PRO A 297 -22.45 -6.01 -11.70
C PRO A 297 -23.63 -6.51 -12.56
N LEU A 298 -24.26 -7.60 -12.13
CA LEU A 298 -25.43 -8.16 -12.82
C LEU A 298 -26.68 -7.25 -12.75
N GLU A 299 -26.79 -6.47 -11.67
CA GLU A 299 -27.89 -5.54 -11.40
C GLU A 299 -27.80 -4.23 -12.22
N MET A 300 -26.69 -4.02 -12.94
CA MET A 300 -26.51 -2.88 -13.83
C MET A 300 -27.52 -2.94 -14.99
N ARG A 301 -27.93 -1.77 -15.51
CA ARG A 301 -28.88 -1.73 -16.63
C ARG A 301 -28.31 -2.48 -17.84
N PRO A 302 -29.12 -3.25 -18.60
CA PRO A 302 -28.61 -4.08 -19.69
C PRO A 302 -27.74 -3.33 -20.70
N GLU A 303 -28.14 -2.12 -21.10
CA GLU A 303 -27.41 -1.29 -22.07
C GLU A 303 -26.03 -0.84 -21.55
N GLU A 304 -25.94 -0.43 -20.27
CA GLU A 304 -24.68 -0.04 -19.64
C GLU A 304 -23.74 -1.24 -19.54
N ARG A 305 -24.28 -2.38 -19.10
CA ARG A 305 -23.54 -3.63 -18.97
C ARG A 305 -22.99 -4.10 -20.31
N GLU A 306 -23.80 -4.09 -21.36
CA GLU A 306 -23.36 -4.47 -22.71
C GLU A 306 -22.24 -3.56 -23.22
N MET A 307 -22.33 -2.25 -22.94
CA MET A 307 -21.29 -1.29 -23.31
C MET A 307 -19.97 -1.55 -22.57
N LEU A 308 -19.99 -1.75 -21.25
CA LEU A 308 -18.78 -2.07 -20.49
C LEU A 308 -18.17 -3.40 -20.95
N GLN A 309 -19.00 -4.43 -21.21
CA GLN A 309 -18.54 -5.71 -21.74
C GLN A 309 -17.88 -5.57 -23.11
N ALA A 310 -18.42 -4.72 -23.99
CA ALA A 310 -17.82 -4.45 -25.29
C ALA A 310 -16.45 -3.76 -25.17
N LEU A 311 -16.31 -2.80 -24.25
CA LEU A 311 -15.03 -2.14 -23.98
C LEU A 311 -13.99 -3.13 -23.44
N VAL A 312 -14.35 -3.96 -22.46
CA VAL A 312 -13.44 -4.99 -21.91
C VAL A 312 -12.98 -5.96 -23.00
N ARG A 313 -13.87 -6.41 -23.88
CA ARG A 313 -13.53 -7.31 -25.00
C ARG A 313 -12.63 -6.67 -26.05
N ALA A 314 -12.63 -5.35 -26.17
CA ALA A 314 -11.81 -4.62 -27.13
C ALA A 314 -10.35 -4.44 -26.66
N LEU A 315 -10.07 -4.59 -25.37
CA LEU A 315 -8.73 -4.49 -24.81
C LEU A 315 -7.86 -5.67 -25.27
N LYS A 316 -6.65 -5.37 -25.74
CA LYS A 316 -5.66 -6.39 -26.05
C LYS A 316 -5.11 -6.95 -24.76
N PRO A 317 -4.75 -8.26 -24.71
CA PRO A 317 -4.15 -8.84 -23.52
C PRO A 317 -2.86 -8.14 -23.05
N THR A 318 -2.15 -7.46 -23.94
CA THR A 318 -0.92 -6.72 -23.63
C THR A 318 -1.12 -5.21 -23.49
N GLY A 319 -2.31 -4.68 -23.80
CA GLY A 319 -2.56 -3.23 -23.77
C GLY A 319 -3.17 -2.75 -22.45
N ILE A 320 -3.16 -3.59 -21.42
CA ILE A 320 -3.76 -3.29 -20.11
C ILE A 320 -2.62 -2.92 -19.13
N PRO A 321 -2.51 -1.65 -18.73
CA PRO A 321 -1.66 -1.25 -17.62
C PRO A 321 -2.10 -1.98 -16.35
N ASP A 322 -1.14 -2.32 -15.48
CA ASP A 322 -1.48 -2.72 -14.11
C ASP A 322 -2.11 -1.55 -13.34
N THR A 323 -2.82 -1.84 -12.24
CA THR A 323 -3.52 -0.80 -11.46
C THR A 323 -2.58 0.29 -10.90
N ILE A 324 -1.30 -0.04 -10.75
CA ILE A 324 -0.21 0.87 -10.34
C ILE A 324 0.80 1.13 -11.47
N ALA A 325 0.44 0.83 -12.72
CA ALA A 325 1.36 1.01 -13.83
C ALA A 325 1.65 2.48 -14.10
N TYR A 326 2.91 2.73 -14.43
CA TYR A 326 3.40 3.98 -14.95
C TYR A 326 3.29 3.98 -16.47
N LEU A 327 2.78 5.08 -17.01
CA LEU A 327 2.74 5.41 -18.43
C LEU A 327 3.89 6.36 -18.73
N THR A 328 4.67 6.07 -19.78
CA THR A 328 5.75 6.99 -20.17
C THR A 328 5.22 8.20 -20.93
N GLU A 329 6.01 9.27 -20.95
CA GLU A 329 5.72 10.44 -21.77
C GLU A 329 5.48 10.08 -23.24
N GLU A 330 6.28 9.17 -23.81
CA GLU A 330 6.12 8.73 -25.21
C GLU A 330 4.82 7.96 -25.44
N GLU A 331 4.41 7.11 -24.50
CA GLU A 331 3.16 6.35 -24.58
C GLU A 331 1.94 7.28 -24.51
N LEU A 332 1.98 8.29 -23.63
CA LEU A 332 0.95 9.32 -23.49
C LEU A 332 0.86 10.20 -24.73
N MET A 333 1.99 10.67 -25.25
CA MET A 333 2.04 11.47 -26.47
C MET A 333 1.52 10.70 -27.69
N SER A 334 1.82 9.40 -27.76
CA SER A 334 1.31 8.53 -28.81
C SER A 334 -0.21 8.34 -28.74
N ALA A 335 -0.77 8.23 -27.53
CA ALA A 335 -2.21 8.10 -27.29
C ALA A 335 -2.97 9.44 -27.22
N SER A 336 -2.28 10.58 -27.34
CA SER A 336 -2.85 11.90 -27.03
C SER A 336 -4.12 12.22 -27.80
N LYS A 337 -4.22 11.84 -29.09
CA LYS A 337 -5.42 12.08 -29.90
C LYS A 337 -6.62 11.26 -29.45
N ASP A 338 -6.38 10.01 -29.05
CA ASP A 338 -7.42 9.10 -28.59
C ASP A 338 -7.90 9.47 -27.18
N LEU A 339 -6.97 9.95 -26.33
CA LEU A 339 -7.28 10.55 -25.02
C LEU A 339 -8.10 11.85 -25.17
N GLU A 340 -7.72 12.73 -26.09
CA GLU A 340 -8.46 13.97 -26.38
C GLU A 340 -9.89 13.66 -26.87
N ALA A 341 -10.05 12.64 -27.72
CA ALA A 341 -11.36 12.21 -28.23
C ALA A 341 -12.33 11.73 -27.14
N ILE A 342 -11.83 11.35 -25.96
CA ILE A 342 -12.66 10.93 -24.81
C ILE A 342 -12.76 12.00 -23.72
N GLY A 343 -12.17 13.19 -23.92
CA GLY A 343 -12.37 14.36 -23.07
C GLY A 343 -11.16 14.82 -22.25
N TYR A 344 -10.00 14.17 -22.38
CA TYR A 344 -8.76 14.67 -21.75
C TYR A 344 -8.25 15.93 -22.46
N ASP A 345 -7.67 16.84 -21.69
CA ASP A 345 -6.89 17.95 -22.23
C ASP A 345 -5.40 17.56 -22.28
N PRO A 346 -4.76 17.50 -23.46
CA PRO A 346 -3.34 17.20 -23.58
C PRO A 346 -2.44 18.08 -22.73
N GLN A 347 -2.77 19.35 -22.57
CA GLN A 347 -1.96 20.25 -21.76
C GLN A 347 -2.02 19.86 -20.26
N SER A 348 -3.18 19.42 -19.79
CA SER A 348 -3.39 19.04 -18.39
C SER A 348 -2.54 17.84 -17.96
N PHE A 349 -2.50 16.75 -18.74
CA PHE A 349 -1.66 15.60 -18.37
C PHE A 349 -0.16 15.84 -18.63
N MET A 350 0.21 16.73 -19.55
CA MET A 350 1.61 17.16 -19.71
C MET A 350 2.10 18.01 -18.52
N ILE A 351 1.22 18.83 -17.94
CA ILE A 351 1.51 19.51 -16.67
C ILE A 351 1.68 18.46 -15.56
N ALA A 352 0.79 17.48 -15.45
CA ALA A 352 0.87 16.44 -14.42
C ALA A 352 2.17 15.60 -14.49
N LEU A 353 2.69 15.33 -15.69
CA LEU A 353 3.98 14.66 -15.90
C LEU A 353 5.17 15.40 -15.25
N THR A 354 5.07 16.73 -15.13
CA THR A 354 6.16 17.59 -14.60
C THR A 354 5.85 18.17 -13.22
N ALA A 355 4.61 18.03 -12.75
CA ALA A 355 4.19 18.45 -11.42
C ALA A 355 4.97 17.67 -10.36
N PRO A 356 5.33 18.25 -9.21
CA PRO A 356 5.96 17.51 -8.12
C PRO A 356 5.05 16.38 -7.61
N PRO A 357 5.61 15.32 -6.99
CA PRO A 357 4.81 14.24 -6.41
C PRO A 357 3.86 14.76 -5.33
N SER A 358 2.80 14.00 -5.04
CA SER A 358 1.91 14.31 -3.93
C SER A 358 2.66 14.26 -2.59
N PRO A 359 2.25 15.04 -1.56
CA PRO A 359 2.95 15.07 -0.27
C PRO A 359 2.95 13.71 0.46
N VAL A 360 1.90 12.92 0.23
CA VAL A 360 1.84 11.48 0.53
C VAL A 360 1.70 10.76 -0.81
N ASP A 361 2.63 9.86 -1.10
CA ASP A 361 2.73 9.15 -2.38
C ASP A 361 3.35 7.76 -2.17
N TYR A 362 3.47 6.96 -3.22
CA TYR A 362 4.29 5.76 -3.20
C TYR A 362 5.77 6.15 -3.27
N PHE A 363 6.55 5.68 -2.30
CA PHE A 363 7.99 5.91 -2.24
C PHE A 363 8.76 4.62 -2.43
N HIS A 364 9.94 4.74 -3.03
CA HIS A 364 10.98 3.73 -3.00
C HIS A 364 11.94 4.04 -1.84
N ALA A 365 11.96 3.17 -0.84
CA ALA A 365 12.98 3.19 0.20
C ALA A 365 14.01 2.08 -0.09
N SER A 366 15.28 2.45 -0.23
CA SER A 366 16.36 1.48 -0.46
C SER A 366 17.46 1.58 0.57
N ILE A 367 18.05 0.45 0.93
CA ILE A 367 19.24 0.37 1.77
C ILE A 367 20.33 -0.37 1.00
N SER A 368 21.45 0.30 0.74
CA SER A 368 22.64 -0.32 0.16
C SER A 368 23.47 -1.01 1.24
N SER A 369 24.08 -2.15 0.89
CA SER A 369 25.04 -2.85 1.78
C SER A 369 26.40 -2.14 1.87
N ARG A 370 26.56 -0.98 1.20
CA ARG A 370 27.78 -0.15 1.15
C ARG A 370 27.47 1.33 1.17
#